data_AF-A0A662AUL2-F1
#
_entry.id   AF-A0A662AUL2-F1
#
_cell.length_a   1.000
_cell.length_b   1.000
_cell.length_c   1.000
_cell.angle_alpha   90.00
_cell.angle_beta   90.00
_cell.angle_gamma   90.00
#
_symmetry.space_group_name_H-M   'P 1'
#
loop_
_entity.id
_entity.type
_entity.pdbx_description
1 polymer ?
#
loop_
_entity_poly.entity_id
_entity_poly.type
_entity_poly.pdbx_seq_one_letter_code
_entity_poly.pdbx_strand_id
1 'polypeptide(L)'
;NSYKFTGRSCTSELFPPKIADNRDCILCGQCHKSCTKDNIIIKKRKLAADLFTNVKLSWAEIAFFMLVSGFVIYEVLSEWKVTKKLVMATPDWVNHSLHTSGNLTGTVKAIVLFIILPGIFYLLFAAMKRAVSGESWKSAFTQLVLAVLPVTASMHLLKALLKTTSRIPYWDFVFSDPAGVTTAGMLMDNPGLLDKSSLLFLSPYIGIIAVLLSLGGLILSLLIIKKRHAVNTLSKAISVGAVILYFSMFFVTIVAWRF
;
A
#
# COMPACT_ATOMS: atom_id res chain seq x y z
N ASN A 1 3.98 -1.02 -35.62
CA ASN A 1 4.36 0.28 -35.01
C ASN A 1 5.15 0.16 -33.70
N SER A 2 5.33 -1.03 -33.13
CA SER A 2 5.98 -1.21 -31.82
C SER A 2 7.49 -0.92 -31.76
N TYR A 3 8.14 -0.70 -32.91
CA TYR A 3 9.61 -0.61 -33.05
C TYR A 3 10.11 0.73 -33.64
N LYS A 4 9.27 1.78 -33.71
CA LYS A 4 9.70 3.13 -34.13
C LYS A 4 9.85 4.02 -32.89
N PHE A 5 11.09 4.23 -32.45
CA PHE A 5 11.43 5.06 -31.29
C PHE A 5 11.25 6.57 -31.56
N THR A 6 11.44 7.01 -32.80
CA THR A 6 11.27 8.40 -33.21
C THR A 6 9.80 8.66 -33.61
N GLY A 7 9.18 9.70 -33.02
CA GLY A 7 7.80 10.09 -33.30
C GLY A 7 6.73 9.52 -32.35
N ARG A 8 7.10 8.78 -31.30
CA ARG A 8 6.18 8.44 -30.21
C ARG A 8 5.97 9.65 -29.30
N SER A 9 4.72 10.06 -29.16
CA SER A 9 4.33 11.18 -28.29
C SER A 9 4.05 10.74 -26.85
N CYS A 10 3.80 9.45 -26.58
CA CYS A 10 3.55 8.95 -25.23
C CYS A 10 4.49 7.80 -24.84
N THR A 11 5.23 7.98 -23.74
CA THR A 11 6.16 6.98 -23.18
C THR A 11 5.45 5.77 -22.58
N SER A 12 4.17 5.91 -22.24
CA SER A 12 3.32 4.82 -21.74
C SER A 12 2.58 4.08 -22.86
N GLU A 13 2.98 4.27 -24.12
CA GLU A 13 2.34 3.64 -25.30
C GLU A 13 0.83 3.96 -25.45
N LEU A 14 0.36 5.03 -24.82
CA LEU A 14 -1.00 5.53 -25.02
C LEU A 14 -1.12 6.29 -26.33
N PHE A 15 -2.26 6.16 -26.99
CA PHE A 15 -2.59 6.94 -28.18
C PHE A 15 -3.71 7.94 -27.84
N PRO A 16 -3.37 9.19 -27.45
CA PRO A 16 -4.34 10.17 -26.94
C PRO A 16 -5.63 10.32 -27.76
N PRO A 17 -5.61 10.27 -29.12
CA PRO A 17 -6.85 10.37 -29.90
C PRO A 17 -7.85 9.22 -29.72
N LYS A 18 -7.45 8.07 -29.15
CA LYS A 18 -8.32 6.88 -28.98
C LYS A 18 -8.37 6.35 -27.55
N ILE A 19 -7.76 7.03 -26.57
CA ILE A 19 -7.81 6.55 -25.19
C ILE A 19 -9.22 6.73 -24.61
N ALA A 20 -9.80 5.66 -24.09
CA ALA A 20 -11.01 5.71 -23.26
C ALA A 20 -10.68 5.77 -21.76
N ASP A 21 -9.43 5.45 -21.41
CA ASP A 21 -8.90 5.39 -20.05
C ASP A 21 -7.46 5.88 -20.06
N ASN A 22 -7.06 6.54 -18.99
CA ASN A 22 -5.74 7.15 -18.81
C ASN A 22 -5.01 6.59 -17.58
N ARG A 23 -5.41 5.43 -17.04
CA ARG A 23 -4.73 4.78 -15.90
C ARG A 23 -3.23 4.52 -16.13
N ASP A 24 -2.83 4.29 -17.38
CA ASP A 24 -1.42 4.06 -17.74
C ASP A 24 -0.67 5.39 -17.98
N CYS A 25 -1.36 6.54 -17.91
CA CYS A 25 -0.76 7.84 -18.14
C CYS A 25 0.01 8.29 -16.89
N ILE A 26 1.33 8.40 -17.02
CA ILE A 26 2.22 8.87 -15.96
C ILE A 26 2.36 10.40 -15.89
N LEU A 27 1.51 11.14 -16.60
CA LEU A 27 1.52 12.61 -16.66
C LEU A 27 2.88 13.25 -17.05
N CYS A 28 3.68 12.58 -17.89
CA CYS A 28 5.00 13.08 -18.31
C CYS A 28 4.96 14.29 -19.27
N GLY A 29 3.78 14.64 -19.82
CA GLY A 29 3.58 15.81 -20.68
C GLY A 29 4.12 15.70 -22.12
N GLN A 30 4.81 14.60 -22.48
CA GLN A 30 5.36 14.43 -23.83
C GLN A 30 4.30 14.48 -24.93
N CYS A 31 3.11 13.94 -24.65
CA CYS A 31 2.03 13.94 -25.62
C CYS A 31 1.56 15.37 -25.94
N HIS A 32 1.49 16.23 -24.92
CA HIS A 32 1.16 17.65 -25.06
C HIS A 32 2.26 18.39 -25.81
N LYS A 33 3.54 18.19 -25.45
CA LYS A 33 4.69 18.81 -26.14
C LYS A 33 4.79 18.42 -27.62
N SER A 34 4.50 17.17 -27.96
CA SER A 34 4.56 16.68 -29.34
C SER A 34 3.28 16.96 -30.15
N CYS A 35 2.24 17.54 -29.54
CA CYS A 35 0.97 17.76 -30.21
C CYS A 35 1.03 18.95 -31.17
N THR A 36 0.89 18.71 -32.47
CA THR A 36 0.86 19.76 -33.51
C THR A 36 -0.50 20.46 -33.65
N LYS A 37 -1.54 19.92 -32.99
CA LYS A 37 -2.92 20.41 -33.08
C LYS A 37 -3.43 21.05 -31.79
N ASP A 38 -2.59 21.13 -30.76
CA ASP A 38 -2.90 21.64 -29.42
C ASP A 38 -4.24 21.14 -28.85
N ASN A 39 -4.55 19.86 -29.08
CA ASN A 39 -5.84 19.26 -28.76
C ASN A 39 -5.78 18.27 -27.58
N ILE A 40 -4.76 18.39 -26.73
CA ILE A 40 -4.57 17.57 -25.53
C ILE A 40 -4.80 18.43 -24.31
N ILE A 41 -5.82 18.10 -23.52
CA ILE A 41 -6.20 18.83 -22.31
C ILE A 41 -5.93 17.97 -21.07
N ILE A 42 -5.18 18.50 -20.12
CA ILE A 42 -5.01 17.91 -18.80
C ILE A 42 -6.13 18.43 -17.90
N LYS A 43 -7.01 17.53 -17.43
CA LYS A 43 -8.11 17.88 -16.52
C LYS A 43 -7.83 17.39 -15.10
N LYS A 44 -8.15 18.24 -14.12
CA LYS A 44 -8.17 17.84 -12.71
C LYS A 44 -9.28 16.81 -12.48
N ARG A 45 -9.01 15.81 -11.65
CA ARG A 45 -10.01 14.82 -11.20
C ARG A 45 -10.24 14.95 -9.70
N LYS A 46 -11.43 14.55 -9.25
CA LYS A 46 -11.73 14.43 -7.83
C LYS A 46 -10.90 13.29 -7.23
N LEU A 47 -10.49 13.44 -5.97
CA LEU A 47 -9.78 12.40 -5.24
C LEU A 47 -10.56 11.07 -5.29
N ALA A 48 -9.86 9.97 -5.56
CA ALA A 48 -10.42 8.62 -5.62
C ALA A 48 -11.59 8.42 -6.61
N ALA A 49 -11.82 9.35 -7.55
CA ALA A 49 -12.94 9.26 -8.50
C ALA A 49 -12.95 7.94 -9.29
N ASP A 50 -11.76 7.48 -9.68
CA ASP A 50 -11.60 6.26 -10.49
C ASP A 50 -12.04 5.01 -9.70
N LEU A 51 -11.95 5.00 -8.37
CA LEU A 51 -12.38 3.86 -7.53
C LEU A 51 -13.90 3.62 -7.57
N PHE A 52 -14.66 4.61 -8.02
CA PHE A 52 -16.12 4.55 -8.19
C PHE A 52 -16.55 4.28 -9.64
N THR A 53 -15.59 4.04 -10.53
CA THR A 53 -15.86 3.63 -11.91
C THR A 53 -15.74 2.10 -12.07
N ASN A 54 -16.08 1.57 -13.24
CA ASN A 54 -15.98 0.13 -13.53
C ASN A 54 -14.53 -0.30 -13.84
N VAL A 55 -13.65 -0.14 -12.84
CA VAL A 55 -12.23 -0.50 -12.95
C VAL A 55 -12.09 -2.01 -13.05
N LYS A 56 -11.59 -2.47 -14.19
CA LYS A 56 -11.17 -3.86 -14.42
C LYS A 56 -9.67 -3.96 -14.23
N LEU A 57 -9.21 -4.75 -13.27
CA LEU A 57 -7.79 -5.00 -13.06
C LEU A 57 -7.32 -6.21 -13.87
N SER A 58 -6.10 -6.15 -14.37
CA SER A 58 -5.34 -7.28 -14.87
C SER A 58 -4.89 -8.18 -13.72
N TRP A 59 -4.51 -9.42 -14.04
CA TRP A 59 -3.95 -10.34 -13.03
C TRP A 59 -2.63 -9.83 -12.45
N ALA A 60 -1.83 -9.12 -13.26
CA ALA A 60 -0.59 -8.50 -12.80
C ALA A 60 -0.86 -7.40 -11.77
N GLU A 61 -1.83 -6.51 -12.00
CA GLU A 61 -2.22 -5.48 -11.02
C GLU A 61 -2.76 -6.09 -9.72
N ILE A 62 -3.56 -7.17 -9.83
CA ILE A 62 -4.07 -7.90 -8.66
C ILE A 62 -2.91 -8.50 -7.85
N ALA A 63 -2.02 -9.25 -8.51
CA ALA A 63 -0.89 -9.90 -7.85
C ALA A 63 0.08 -8.87 -7.23
N PHE A 64 0.36 -7.79 -7.95
CA PHE A 64 1.18 -6.69 -7.45
C PHE A 64 0.55 -6.07 -6.19
N PHE A 65 -0.74 -5.77 -6.23
CA PHE A 65 -1.42 -5.20 -5.06
C PHE A 65 -1.42 -6.17 -3.87
N MET A 66 -1.67 -7.47 -4.09
CA MET A 66 -1.61 -8.48 -3.03
C MET A 66 -0.23 -8.50 -2.36
N LEU A 67 0.84 -8.47 -3.15
CA LEU A 67 2.21 -8.38 -2.65
C LEU A 67 2.44 -7.10 -1.84
N VAL A 68 2.09 -5.94 -2.39
CA VAL A 68 2.20 -4.63 -1.70
C VAL A 68 1.40 -4.61 -0.40
N SER A 69 0.22 -5.23 -0.37
CA SER A 69 -0.59 -5.31 0.84
C SER A 69 0.09 -6.11 1.96
N GLY A 70 0.88 -7.14 1.61
CA GLY A 70 1.73 -7.87 2.54
C GLY A 70 2.89 -7.03 3.07
N PHE A 71 3.53 -6.23 2.21
CA PHE A 71 4.55 -5.27 2.62
C PHE A 71 4.00 -4.26 3.64
N VAL A 72 2.81 -3.70 3.39
CA VAL A 72 2.19 -2.73 4.30
C VAL A 72 1.83 -3.38 5.63
N ILE A 73 1.32 -4.62 5.64
CA ILE A 73 1.09 -5.38 6.88
C ILE A 73 2.38 -5.48 7.67
N TYR A 74 3.45 -6.00 7.06
CA TYR A 74 4.72 -6.16 7.76
C TYR A 74 5.28 -4.84 8.26
N GLU A 75 5.30 -3.81 7.42
CA GLU A 75 5.87 -2.51 7.76
C GLU A 75 5.15 -1.86 8.93
N VAL A 76 3.82 -1.94 9.02
CA VAL A 76 3.09 -1.31 10.12
C VAL A 76 3.09 -2.19 11.37
N LEU A 77 2.82 -3.49 11.24
CA LEU A 77 2.73 -4.39 12.40
C LEU A 77 4.10 -4.67 13.03
N SER A 78 5.21 -4.52 12.31
CA SER A 78 6.55 -4.71 12.88
C SER A 78 7.04 -3.57 13.77
N GLU A 79 6.35 -2.42 13.80
CA GLU A 79 6.72 -1.26 14.64
C GLU A 79 6.46 -1.52 16.13
N TRP A 80 5.44 -2.31 16.47
CA TRP A 80 5.18 -2.73 17.85
C TRP A 80 5.67 -4.15 18.11
N LYS A 81 6.41 -4.36 19.22
CA LYS A 81 7.05 -5.64 19.55
C LYS A 81 6.06 -6.82 19.58
N VAL A 82 4.84 -6.60 20.06
CA VAL A 82 3.80 -7.63 20.18
C VAL A 82 3.33 -8.07 18.80
N THR A 83 2.90 -7.14 17.95
CA THR A 83 2.44 -7.45 16.59
C THR A 83 3.57 -7.90 15.68
N LYS A 84 4.81 -7.46 15.93
CA LYS A 84 5.99 -8.01 15.27
C LYS A 84 6.14 -9.51 15.56
N LYS A 85 6.01 -9.93 16.83
CA LYS A 85 6.07 -11.34 17.19
C LYS A 85 4.94 -12.13 16.51
N LEU A 86 3.73 -11.57 16.43
CA LEU A 86 2.59 -12.20 15.77
C LEU A 86 2.80 -12.36 14.27
N VAL A 87 3.19 -11.30 13.56
CA VAL A 87 3.37 -11.34 12.10
C VAL A 87 4.55 -12.24 11.69
N MET A 88 5.57 -12.36 12.56
CA MET A 88 6.73 -13.22 12.33
C MET A 88 6.49 -14.68 12.76
N ALA A 89 5.45 -14.98 13.54
CA ALA A 89 5.21 -16.32 14.06
C ALA A 89 5.08 -17.37 12.96
N THR A 90 4.29 -17.10 11.91
CA THR A 90 4.13 -18.04 10.79
C THR A 90 5.41 -18.20 9.96
N PRO A 91 6.07 -17.11 9.49
CA PRO A 91 7.37 -17.22 8.82
C PRO A 91 8.44 -17.96 9.62
N ASP A 92 8.53 -17.69 10.93
CA ASP A 92 9.51 -18.34 11.82
C ASP A 92 9.21 -19.82 11.99
N TRP A 93 7.94 -20.19 12.15
CA TRP A 93 7.50 -21.59 12.23
C TRP A 93 7.78 -22.35 10.93
N VAL A 94 7.54 -21.74 9.76
CA VAL A 94 7.83 -22.37 8.45
C VAL A 94 9.32 -22.62 8.31
N ASN A 95 10.17 -21.64 8.62
CA ASN A 95 11.62 -21.80 8.56
C ASN A 95 12.13 -22.90 9.48
N HIS A 96 11.62 -22.93 10.72
CA HIS A 96 11.98 -23.96 11.68
C HIS A 96 11.59 -25.34 11.16
N SER A 97 10.38 -25.48 10.61
CA SER A 97 9.87 -26.75 10.06
C SER A 97 10.65 -27.22 8.82
N LEU A 98 11.13 -26.28 8.00
CA LEU A 98 11.93 -26.56 6.81
C LEU A 98 13.44 -26.68 7.09
N HIS A 99 13.88 -26.51 8.35
CA HIS A 99 15.29 -26.51 8.75
C HIS A 99 16.17 -25.58 7.89
N THR A 100 15.63 -24.44 7.47
CA THR A 100 16.36 -23.50 6.61
C THR A 100 17.47 -22.82 7.38
N SER A 101 18.65 -22.68 6.77
CA SER A 101 19.81 -21.99 7.36
C SER A 101 20.39 -20.93 6.40
N GLY A 102 21.18 -19.99 6.95
CA GLY A 102 21.82 -18.93 6.17
C GLY A 102 20.83 -18.03 5.42
N ASN A 103 21.21 -17.59 4.22
CA ASN A 103 20.43 -16.66 3.38
C ASN A 103 19.03 -17.20 3.02
N LEU A 104 18.85 -18.53 2.97
CA LEU A 104 17.58 -19.15 2.66
C LEU A 104 16.49 -18.79 3.67
N THR A 105 16.87 -18.61 4.94
CA THR A 105 16.00 -18.19 6.04
C THR A 105 15.27 -16.88 5.72
N GLY A 106 16.00 -15.89 5.18
CA GLY A 106 15.44 -14.59 4.83
C GLY A 106 14.49 -14.68 3.63
N THR A 107 14.89 -15.43 2.61
CA THR A 107 14.08 -15.65 1.40
C THR A 107 12.76 -16.36 1.72
N VAL A 108 12.80 -17.42 2.52
CA VAL A 108 11.57 -18.14 2.91
C VAL A 108 10.66 -17.26 3.75
N LYS A 109 11.19 -16.46 4.70
CA LYS A 109 10.38 -15.47 5.43
C LYS A 109 9.70 -14.50 4.48
N ALA A 110 10.44 -13.94 3.52
CA ALA A 110 9.91 -12.98 2.55
C ALA A 110 8.80 -13.60 1.68
N ILE A 111 8.98 -14.84 1.21
CA ILE A 111 7.96 -15.56 0.43
C ILE A 111 6.71 -15.79 1.29
N VAL A 112 6.87 -16.23 2.54
CA VAL A 112 5.74 -16.46 3.45
C VAL A 112 4.99 -15.16 3.72
N LEU A 113 5.70 -14.09 4.10
CA LEU A 113 5.11 -12.80 4.45
C LEU A 113 4.45 -12.07 3.27
N PHE A 114 5.11 -12.04 2.12
CA PHE A 114 4.71 -11.15 1.02
C PHE A 114 3.97 -11.86 -0.12
N ILE A 115 3.99 -13.19 -0.16
CA ILE A 115 3.30 -13.96 -1.20
C ILE A 115 2.24 -14.88 -0.57
N ILE A 116 2.65 -15.76 0.36
CA ILE A 116 1.76 -16.82 0.87
C ILE A 116 0.66 -16.24 1.75
N LEU A 117 1.00 -15.46 2.80
CA LEU A 117 0.01 -14.90 3.71
C LEU A 117 -1.03 -13.98 3.03
N PRO A 118 -0.64 -12.97 2.23
CA PRO A 118 -1.62 -12.21 1.47
C PRO A 118 -2.35 -13.11 0.46
N GLY A 119 -1.66 -14.04 -0.18
CA GLY A 119 -2.25 -15.06 -1.06
C GLY A 119 -3.43 -15.79 -0.42
N ILE A 120 -3.22 -16.35 0.77
CA ILE A 120 -4.24 -17.06 1.55
C ILE A 120 -5.39 -16.12 1.88
N PHE A 121 -5.11 -14.91 2.37
CA PHE A 121 -6.16 -13.94 2.71
C PHE A 121 -7.07 -13.65 1.52
N TYR A 122 -6.52 -13.22 0.38
CA TYR A 122 -7.36 -12.89 -0.78
C TYR A 122 -8.02 -14.12 -1.39
N LEU A 123 -7.33 -15.26 -1.43
CA LEU A 123 -7.91 -16.51 -1.95
C LEU A 123 -9.10 -16.98 -1.11
N LEU A 124 -8.98 -16.93 0.22
CA LEU A 124 -10.06 -17.30 1.15
C LEU A 124 -11.31 -16.44 0.89
N PHE A 125 -11.17 -15.12 0.90
CA PHE A 125 -12.30 -14.22 0.67
C PHE A 125 -12.84 -14.29 -0.76
N ALA A 126 -11.98 -14.49 -1.76
CA ALA A 126 -12.42 -14.65 -3.15
C ALA A 126 -13.18 -15.98 -3.34
N ALA A 127 -12.73 -17.05 -2.70
CA ALA A 127 -13.40 -18.35 -2.72
C ALA A 127 -14.79 -18.26 -2.07
N MET A 128 -14.90 -17.61 -0.91
CA MET A 128 -16.18 -17.36 -0.27
C MET A 128 -17.13 -16.55 -1.17
N LYS A 129 -16.65 -15.45 -1.77
CA LYS A 129 -17.46 -14.64 -2.70
C LYS A 129 -17.92 -15.46 -3.91
N ARG A 130 -17.04 -16.26 -4.49
CA ARG A 130 -17.38 -17.13 -5.63
C ARG A 130 -18.42 -18.17 -5.24
N ALA A 131 -18.28 -18.81 -4.08
CA ALA A 131 -19.21 -19.83 -3.61
C ALA A 131 -20.64 -19.28 -3.43
N VAL A 132 -20.79 -18.04 -2.96
CA VAL A 132 -22.11 -17.45 -2.69
C VAL A 132 -22.73 -16.70 -3.87
N SER A 133 -21.95 -16.35 -4.90
CA SER A 133 -22.44 -15.50 -6.00
C SER A 133 -22.20 -16.03 -7.40
N GLY A 134 -21.41 -17.09 -7.56
CA GLY A 134 -21.07 -17.66 -8.87
C GLY A 134 -20.19 -16.75 -9.74
N GLU A 135 -19.67 -15.63 -9.19
CA GLU A 135 -18.86 -14.71 -9.97
C GLU A 135 -17.49 -15.31 -10.37
N SER A 136 -16.89 -14.77 -11.44
CA SER A 136 -15.57 -15.22 -11.87
C SER A 136 -14.48 -14.86 -10.84
N TRP A 137 -13.42 -15.68 -10.76
CA TRP A 137 -12.27 -15.40 -9.88
C TRP A 137 -11.75 -13.96 -10.08
N LYS A 138 -11.58 -13.54 -11.34
CA LYS A 138 -11.08 -12.20 -11.67
C LYS A 138 -11.97 -11.09 -11.09
N SER A 139 -13.30 -11.27 -11.14
CA SER A 139 -14.27 -10.34 -10.54
C SER A 139 -14.12 -10.29 -9.02
N ALA A 140 -14.08 -11.46 -8.37
CA ALA A 140 -13.97 -11.57 -6.92
C ALA A 140 -12.68 -10.91 -6.39
N PHE A 141 -11.52 -11.22 -7.00
CA PHE A 141 -10.24 -10.60 -6.67
C PHE A 141 -10.24 -9.10 -6.93
N THR A 142 -10.74 -8.65 -8.08
CA THR A 142 -10.83 -7.21 -8.41
C THR A 142 -11.64 -6.45 -7.35
N GLN A 143 -12.78 -6.99 -6.93
CA GLN A 143 -13.60 -6.37 -5.90
C GLN A 143 -12.90 -6.33 -4.54
N LEU A 144 -12.21 -7.40 -4.14
CA LEU A 144 -11.48 -7.45 -2.87
C LEU A 144 -10.28 -6.50 -2.84
N VAL A 145 -9.47 -6.49 -3.90
CA VAL A 145 -8.34 -5.57 -4.06
C VAL A 145 -8.83 -4.13 -3.95
N LEU A 146 -9.86 -3.76 -4.70
CA LEU A 146 -10.35 -2.38 -4.71
C LEU A 146 -11.08 -1.99 -3.41
N ALA A 147 -11.62 -2.98 -2.68
CA ALA A 147 -12.18 -2.77 -1.34
C ALA A 147 -11.08 -2.52 -0.30
N VAL A 148 -9.97 -3.26 -0.34
CA VAL A 148 -8.87 -3.15 0.64
C VAL A 148 -7.92 -1.99 0.32
N LEU A 149 -7.82 -1.58 -0.95
CA LEU A 149 -6.89 -0.55 -1.44
C LEU A 149 -6.86 0.74 -0.61
N PRO A 150 -7.98 1.39 -0.25
CA PRO A 150 -7.92 2.61 0.54
C PRO A 150 -7.30 2.43 1.92
N VAL A 151 -7.56 1.30 2.60
CA VAL A 151 -6.93 0.99 3.90
C VAL A 151 -5.43 0.79 3.72
N THR A 152 -5.01 -0.03 2.75
CA THR A 152 -3.59 -0.27 2.45
C THR A 152 -2.86 1.04 2.12
N ALA A 153 -3.43 1.88 1.25
CA ALA A 153 -2.84 3.16 0.86
C ALA A 153 -2.72 4.13 2.05
N SER A 154 -3.76 4.20 2.90
CA SER A 154 -3.75 5.06 4.09
C SER A 154 -2.69 4.61 5.10
N MET A 155 -2.52 3.30 5.27
CA MET A 155 -1.52 2.74 6.20
C MET A 155 -0.10 2.91 5.68
N HIS A 156 0.11 2.76 4.36
CA HIS A 156 1.38 3.06 3.74
C HIS A 156 1.75 4.55 3.88
N LEU A 157 0.79 5.46 3.66
CA LEU A 157 0.99 6.89 3.84
C LEU A 157 1.31 7.25 5.30
N LEU A 158 0.60 6.65 6.25
CA LEU A 158 0.87 6.83 7.68
C LEU A 158 2.29 6.37 8.04
N LYS A 159 2.71 5.20 7.55
CA LYS A 159 4.06 4.68 7.76
C LYS A 159 5.13 5.63 7.18
N ALA A 160 4.90 6.15 5.97
CA ALA A 160 5.81 7.13 5.36
C ALA A 160 5.90 8.39 6.22
N LEU A 161 4.76 8.92 6.68
CA LEU A 161 4.73 10.08 7.58
C LEU A 161 5.50 9.82 8.88
N LEU A 162 5.29 8.67 9.52
CA LEU A 162 6.00 8.28 10.75
C LEU A 162 7.50 8.18 10.53
N LYS A 163 7.94 7.52 9.44
CA LYS A 163 9.36 7.41 9.11
C LYS A 163 9.96 8.78 8.81
N THR A 164 9.35 9.59 7.95
CA THR A 164 9.89 10.91 7.61
C THR A 164 9.96 11.82 8.82
N THR A 165 8.92 11.87 9.65
CA THR A 165 8.93 12.69 10.88
C THR A 165 9.99 12.21 11.87
N SER A 166 10.15 10.90 12.07
CA SER A 166 11.19 10.33 12.95
C SER A 166 12.64 10.68 12.53
N ARG A 167 12.84 11.13 11.28
CA ARG A 167 14.16 11.50 10.74
C ARG A 167 14.48 13.00 10.83
N ILE A 168 13.53 13.84 11.24
CA ILE A 168 13.75 15.29 11.36
C ILE A 168 14.92 15.64 12.28
N PRO A 169 15.09 15.03 13.48
CA PRO A 169 16.24 15.32 14.34
C PRO A 169 17.62 15.07 13.74
N TYR A 170 17.69 14.30 12.64
CA TYR A 170 18.95 13.98 12.00
C TYR A 170 19.38 15.04 10.97
N TRP A 171 18.50 15.98 10.62
CA TRP A 171 18.76 16.95 9.55
C TRP A 171 19.93 17.88 9.86
N ASP A 172 20.16 18.19 11.14
CA ASP A 172 21.28 19.03 11.59
C ASP A 172 22.65 18.44 11.23
N PHE A 173 22.72 17.11 11.06
CA PHE A 173 23.97 16.42 10.75
C PHE A 173 24.18 16.14 9.26
N VAL A 174 23.12 16.23 8.43
CA VAL A 174 23.15 15.78 7.02
C VAL A 174 24.18 16.55 6.19
N PHE A 175 24.35 17.85 6.45
CA PHE A 175 25.29 18.68 5.69
C PHE A 175 26.73 18.60 6.21
N SER A 176 26.91 18.30 7.48
CA SER A 176 28.24 18.23 8.12
C SER A 176 28.92 16.88 7.89
N ASP A 177 28.16 15.81 7.75
CA ASP A 177 28.66 14.47 7.48
C ASP A 177 27.76 13.75 6.46
N PRO A 178 27.91 14.01 5.16
CA PRO A 178 27.07 13.41 4.12
C PRO A 178 27.17 11.88 4.04
N ALA A 179 28.30 11.30 4.47
CA ALA A 179 28.48 9.86 4.56
C ALA A 179 27.78 9.26 5.79
N GLY A 180 27.55 10.07 6.83
CA GLY A 180 26.84 9.73 8.06
C GLY A 180 27.61 8.79 9.00
N VAL A 181 28.84 8.40 8.68
CA VAL A 181 29.63 7.41 9.43
C VAL A 181 30.07 7.99 10.78
N THR A 182 30.55 9.23 10.79
CA THR A 182 31.03 9.91 12.00
C THR A 182 29.86 10.24 12.91
N THR A 183 28.79 10.80 12.34
CA THR A 183 27.54 11.11 13.03
C THR A 183 26.92 9.86 13.64
N ALA A 184 26.90 8.74 12.92
CA ALA A 184 26.38 7.48 13.43
C ALA A 184 27.17 7.01 14.65
N GLY A 185 28.51 7.03 14.59
CA GLY A 185 29.36 6.70 15.75
C GLY A 185 29.07 7.59 16.95
N MET A 186 29.04 8.91 16.75
CA MET A 186 28.76 9.89 17.80
C MET A 186 27.39 9.67 18.47
N LEU A 187 26.35 9.38 17.68
CA LEU A 187 24.99 9.11 18.19
C LEU A 187 24.85 7.74 18.86
N MET A 188 25.66 6.75 18.47
CA MET A 188 25.73 5.45 19.15
C MET A 188 26.38 5.59 20.53
N ASP A 189 27.47 6.36 20.62
CA ASP A 189 28.19 6.58 21.87
C ASP A 189 27.42 7.53 22.81
N ASN A 190 26.77 8.55 22.25
CA ASN A 190 26.02 9.56 23.00
C ASN A 190 24.62 9.81 22.40
N PRO A 191 23.63 8.92 22.64
CA PRO A 191 22.28 9.07 22.10
C PRO A 191 21.54 10.35 22.51
N GLY A 192 22.00 11.02 23.57
CA GLY A 192 21.46 12.29 24.07
C GLY A 192 21.80 13.51 23.20
N LEU A 193 22.74 13.38 22.25
CA LEU A 193 23.06 14.45 21.29
C LEU A 193 21.92 14.71 20.29
N LEU A 194 21.00 13.76 20.14
CA LEU A 194 19.88 13.90 19.23
C LEU A 194 18.76 14.72 19.89
N ASP A 195 18.55 15.96 19.43
CA ASP A 195 17.43 16.79 19.91
C ASP A 195 16.09 16.22 19.44
N LYS A 196 15.26 15.80 20.40
CA LYS A 196 13.93 15.23 20.16
C LYS A 196 12.80 16.24 20.36
N SER A 197 13.11 17.52 20.62
CA SER A 197 12.13 18.58 20.85
C SER A 197 11.07 18.65 19.74
N SER A 198 11.52 18.62 18.47
CA SER A 198 10.67 18.61 17.29
C SER A 198 9.73 17.39 17.23
N LEU A 199 10.23 16.20 17.60
CA LEU A 199 9.42 14.98 17.65
C LEU A 199 8.37 15.04 18.75
N LEU A 200 8.74 15.53 19.93
CA LEU A 200 7.82 15.68 21.06
C LEU A 200 6.68 16.64 20.71
N PHE A 201 7.00 17.76 20.06
CA PHE A 201 6.01 18.72 19.56
C PHE A 201 5.07 18.11 18.51
N LEU A 202 5.60 17.35 17.54
CA LEU A 202 4.81 16.77 16.46
C LEU A 202 4.01 15.52 16.88
N SER A 203 4.43 14.83 17.94
CA SER A 203 3.86 13.56 18.39
C SER A 203 2.31 13.53 18.50
N PRO A 204 1.64 14.49 19.18
CA PRO A 204 0.18 14.49 19.29
C PRO A 204 -0.52 14.67 17.94
N TYR A 205 0.00 15.55 17.07
CA TYR A 205 -0.57 15.77 15.74
C TYR A 205 -0.45 14.54 14.86
N ILE A 206 0.68 13.85 14.92
CA ILE A 206 0.87 12.58 14.20
C ILE A 206 -0.10 11.52 14.72
N GLY A 207 -0.40 11.49 16.02
CA GLY A 207 -1.43 10.60 16.59
C GLY A 207 -2.82 10.86 16.00
N ILE A 208 -3.22 12.14 15.92
CA ILE A 208 -4.50 12.54 15.30
C ILE A 208 -4.52 12.14 13.82
N ILE A 209 -3.45 12.43 13.07
CA ILE A 209 -3.35 12.08 11.66
C ILE A 209 -3.41 10.56 11.47
N ALA A 210 -2.81 9.77 12.36
CA ALA A 210 -2.88 8.31 12.32
C ALA A 210 -4.32 7.82 12.37
N VAL A 211 -5.10 8.30 13.35
CA VAL A 211 -6.52 7.94 13.49
C VAL A 211 -7.34 8.41 12.28
N LEU A 212 -7.15 9.64 11.83
CA LEU A 212 -7.89 10.20 10.69
C LEU A 212 -7.58 9.45 9.38
N LEU A 213 -6.32 9.12 9.12
CA LEU A 213 -5.94 8.32 7.93
C LEU A 213 -6.51 6.90 8.02
N SER A 214 -6.42 6.24 9.18
CA SER A 214 -7.02 4.92 9.39
C SER A 214 -8.52 4.92 9.12
N LEU A 215 -9.27 5.82 9.76
CA LEU A 215 -10.72 5.91 9.61
C LEU A 215 -11.12 6.37 8.20
N GLY A 216 -10.39 7.32 7.62
CA GLY A 216 -10.61 7.77 6.25
C GLY A 216 -10.46 6.64 5.23
N GLY A 217 -9.42 5.80 5.39
CA GLY A 217 -9.23 4.59 4.59
C GLY A 217 -10.40 3.63 4.72
N LEU A 218 -10.84 3.32 5.95
CA LEU A 218 -11.99 2.46 6.20
C LEU A 218 -13.27 3.01 5.57
N ILE A 219 -13.59 4.28 5.81
CA ILE A 219 -14.80 4.94 5.27
C ILE A 219 -14.78 4.88 3.74
N LEU A 220 -13.65 5.21 3.10
CA LEU A 220 -13.53 5.15 1.66
C LEU A 220 -13.71 3.72 1.11
N SER A 221 -13.11 2.73 1.77
CA SER A 221 -13.32 1.31 1.44
C SER A 221 -14.79 0.90 1.51
N LEU A 222 -15.50 1.28 2.58
CA LEU A 222 -16.92 0.98 2.75
C LEU A 222 -17.78 1.70 1.70
N LEU A 223 -17.45 2.94 1.34
CA LEU A 223 -18.13 3.69 0.28
C LEU A 223 -17.94 3.03 -1.09
N ILE A 224 -16.75 2.51 -1.38
CA ILE A 224 -16.46 1.76 -2.62
C ILE A 224 -17.31 0.49 -2.66
N ILE A 225 -17.33 -0.29 -1.58
CA ILE A 225 -18.15 -1.51 -1.49
C ILE A 225 -19.64 -1.19 -1.66
N LYS A 226 -20.11 -0.09 -1.04
CA LYS A 226 -21.50 0.35 -1.14
C LYS A 226 -21.88 0.68 -2.58
N LYS A 227 -21.07 1.49 -3.26
CA LYS A 227 -21.36 2.00 -4.62
C LYS A 227 -21.08 1.01 -5.75
N ARG A 228 -20.21 0.03 -5.56
CA ARG A 228 -19.98 -1.00 -6.57
C ARG A 228 -21.17 -1.93 -6.69
N HIS A 229 -21.43 -2.34 -7.92
CA HIS A 229 -22.34 -3.43 -8.21
C HIS A 229 -21.79 -4.72 -7.59
N ALA A 230 -22.62 -5.39 -6.80
CA ALA A 230 -22.35 -6.73 -6.29
C ALA A 230 -23.47 -7.64 -6.79
N VAL A 231 -23.15 -8.89 -7.11
CA VAL A 231 -24.13 -9.87 -7.60
C VAL A 231 -25.23 -10.11 -6.56
N ASN A 232 -24.87 -10.13 -5.27
CA ASN A 232 -25.82 -10.24 -4.17
C ASN A 232 -25.29 -9.59 -2.88
N THR A 233 -26.17 -9.44 -1.89
CA THR A 233 -25.87 -8.83 -0.59
C THR A 233 -24.82 -9.61 0.19
N LEU A 234 -24.80 -10.94 0.09
CA LEU A 234 -23.84 -11.78 0.81
C LEU A 234 -22.40 -11.58 0.30
N SER A 235 -22.20 -11.52 -1.02
CA SER A 235 -20.91 -11.18 -1.64
C SER A 235 -20.40 -9.80 -1.22
N LYS A 236 -21.33 -8.84 -1.03
CA LYS A 236 -21.00 -7.51 -0.50
C LYS A 236 -20.59 -7.59 0.99
N ALA A 237 -21.31 -8.35 1.80
CA ALA A 237 -20.98 -8.57 3.21
C ALA A 237 -19.61 -9.23 3.40
N ILE A 238 -19.24 -10.19 2.54
CA ILE A 238 -17.91 -10.81 2.56
C ILE A 238 -16.80 -9.78 2.29
N SER A 239 -17.01 -8.87 1.33
CA SER A 239 -16.06 -7.76 1.09
C SER A 239 -15.95 -6.80 2.28
N VAL A 240 -17.06 -6.51 2.98
CA VAL A 240 -17.05 -5.73 4.22
C VAL A 240 -16.26 -6.45 5.31
N GLY A 241 -16.51 -7.75 5.51
CA GLY A 241 -15.80 -8.57 6.48
C GLY A 241 -14.29 -8.60 6.22
N ALA A 242 -13.88 -8.75 4.95
CA ALA A 242 -12.48 -8.69 4.55
C ALA A 242 -11.83 -7.35 4.93
N VAL A 243 -12.49 -6.23 4.62
CA VAL A 243 -12.00 -4.89 4.94
C VAL A 243 -11.94 -4.65 6.43
N ILE A 244 -12.96 -5.04 7.20
CA ILE A 244 -12.98 -4.86 8.66
C ILE A 244 -11.86 -5.68 9.30
N LEU A 245 -11.69 -6.95 8.91
CA LEU A 245 -10.61 -7.79 9.41
C LEU A 245 -9.24 -7.18 9.09
N TYR A 246 -9.04 -6.76 7.83
CA TYR A 246 -7.79 -6.14 7.38
C TYR A 246 -7.50 -4.83 8.13
N PHE A 247 -8.49 -3.95 8.26
CA PHE A 247 -8.40 -2.70 9.00
C PHE A 247 -8.10 -2.91 10.49
N SER A 248 -8.77 -3.88 11.13
CA SER A 248 -8.66 -4.11 12.57
C SER A 248 -7.23 -4.47 12.99
N MET A 249 -6.50 -5.22 12.15
CA MET A 249 -5.08 -5.53 12.40
C MET A 249 -4.24 -4.25 12.56
N PHE A 250 -4.45 -3.25 11.71
CA PHE A 250 -3.73 -1.97 11.82
C PHE A 250 -4.26 -1.10 12.94
N PHE A 251 -5.57 -0.99 13.08
CA PHE A 251 -6.18 -0.09 14.05
C PHE A 251 -5.84 -0.50 15.48
N VAL A 252 -5.92 -1.79 15.81
CA VAL A 252 -5.48 -2.31 17.11
C VAL A 252 -4.00 -2.01 17.35
N THR A 253 -3.15 -2.21 16.34
CA THR A 253 -1.72 -1.89 16.43
C THR A 253 -1.51 -0.41 16.73
N ILE A 254 -2.16 0.50 16.00
CA ILE A 254 -1.99 1.94 16.16
C ILE A 254 -2.50 2.40 17.52
N VAL A 255 -3.68 1.93 17.94
CA VAL A 255 -4.26 2.30 19.23
C VAL A 255 -3.38 1.81 20.37
N ALA A 256 -3.06 0.51 20.42
CA ALA A 256 -2.32 -0.07 21.54
C ALA A 256 -0.83 0.33 21.59
N TRP A 257 -0.23 0.67 20.45
CA TRP A 257 1.17 1.09 20.40
C TRP A 257 1.37 2.57 20.72
N ARG A 258 0.43 3.42 20.31
CA ARG A 258 0.61 4.88 20.31
C ARG A 258 -0.19 5.61 21.38
N PHE A 259 -1.30 5.04 21.83
CA PHE A 259 -2.18 5.58 22.86
C PHE A 259 -2.23 4.65 24.06
#